data_AF-A0A8T0HFM2-F1
#
_entry.id   AF-A0A8T0HFM2-F1
#
_cell.length_a   1.000
_cell.length_b   1.000
_cell.length_c   1.000
_cell.angle_alpha   90.00
_cell.angle_beta   90.00
_cell.angle_gamma   90.00
#
_symmetry.space_group_name_H-M   'P 1'
#
loop_
_entity.id
_entity.type
_entity.pdbx_description
1 polymer ?
#
loop_
_entity_poly.entity_id
_entity_poly.type
_entity_poly.pdbx_seq_one_letter_code
_entity_poly.pdbx_strand_id
1 'polypeptide(L)'
;MMIVVIDLILHKPEAYRHIFFNYPVLHKLNMLEFVWKTSLLILLLDSCKLCLRGVGKADVVQWESLALFLSTAGKVVAKVGLVNMVFLFTVLALTHVLPNIGPYAKSKWTDLLMAVVLSSYFKMFVLPMMVWEFSPLMALIIDMLVLSSNTVALKVMLNTSTPIAATAIAAGAFCRTLCRSLIDLVL
;
A
#
# COMPACT_ATOMS: atom_id res chain seq x y z
N MET A 1 14.55 -9.61 -15.71
CA MET A 1 13.27 -9.25 -15.05
C MET A 1 12.62 -10.42 -14.31
N MET A 2 12.52 -11.62 -14.89
CA MET A 2 11.91 -12.79 -14.22
C MET A 2 12.54 -13.16 -12.86
N ILE A 3 13.88 -13.16 -12.75
CA ILE A 3 14.60 -13.47 -11.50
C ILE A 3 14.28 -12.45 -10.40
N VAL A 4 14.20 -11.16 -10.75
CA VAL A 4 13.87 -10.09 -9.79
C VAL A 4 12.45 -10.23 -9.26
N VAL A 5 11.49 -10.61 -10.11
CA VAL A 5 10.10 -10.86 -9.70
C VAL A 5 10.00 -12.06 -8.75
N ILE A 6 10.74 -13.14 -9.04
CA ILE A 6 10.78 -14.33 -8.18
C ILE A 6 11.42 -13.99 -6.83
N ASP A 7 12.55 -13.29 -6.82
CA ASP A 7 13.22 -12.88 -5.58
C ASP A 7 12.39 -11.85 -4.77
N LEU A 8 11.59 -11.03 -5.45
CA LEU A 8 10.64 -10.12 -4.80
C LEU A 8 9.49 -10.91 -4.14
N ILE A 9 8.90 -11.89 -4.85
CA ILE A 9 7.90 -12.82 -4.31
C ILE A 9 8.46 -13.62 -3.12
N LEU A 10 9.75 -13.98 -3.17
CA LEU A 10 10.47 -14.65 -2.07
C LEU A 10 10.84 -13.73 -0.91
N HIS A 11 10.43 -12.46 -0.91
CA HIS A 11 10.79 -11.48 0.13
C HIS A 11 12.31 -11.28 0.32
N LYS A 12 13.15 -11.53 -0.69
CA LYS A 12 14.60 -11.36 -0.55
C LYS A 12 14.97 -9.87 -0.50
N PRO A 13 15.75 -9.43 0.51
CA PRO A 13 16.18 -8.04 0.62
C PRO A 13 17.05 -7.57 -0.56
N GLU A 14 17.79 -8.49 -1.20
CA GLU A 14 18.63 -8.21 -2.35
C GLU A 14 17.85 -7.68 -3.56
N ALA A 15 16.61 -8.14 -3.77
CA ALA A 15 15.75 -7.66 -4.84
C ALA A 15 15.37 -6.19 -4.64
N TYR A 16 15.00 -5.82 -3.41
CA TYR A 16 14.71 -4.42 -3.06
C TYR A 16 15.93 -3.54 -3.21
N ARG A 17 17.12 -4.02 -2.80
CA ARG A 17 18.37 -3.27 -2.96
C ARG A 17 18.69 -3.00 -4.43
N HIS A 18 18.52 -4.01 -5.28
CA HIS A 18 18.72 -3.84 -6.73
C HIS A 18 17.72 -2.85 -7.34
N ILE A 19 16.44 -2.92 -6.97
CA ILE A 19 15.40 -2.00 -7.47
C ILE A 19 15.65 -0.56 -6.97
N PHE A 20 15.98 -0.37 -5.70
CA PHE A 20 16.09 0.95 -5.08
C PHE A 20 17.45 1.63 -5.26
N PHE A 21 18.53 0.91 -5.51
CA PHE A 21 19.85 1.51 -5.65
C PHE A 21 20.43 1.37 -7.06
N ASN A 22 20.08 0.33 -7.82
CA ASN A 22 20.64 0.12 -9.16
C ASN A 22 19.76 0.72 -10.27
N TYR A 23 18.44 0.78 -10.07
CA TYR A 23 17.51 1.34 -11.06
C TYR A 23 17.31 2.88 -11.05
N PRO A 24 17.42 3.61 -9.91
CA PRO A 24 17.11 5.04 -9.86
C PRO A 24 18.25 5.98 -10.28
N VAL A 25 19.45 5.45 -10.58
CA VAL A 25 20.56 6.27 -11.10
C VAL A 25 20.27 6.76 -12.53
N LEU A 26 19.35 6.14 -13.28
CA LEU A 26 19.18 6.43 -14.70
C LEU A 26 17.99 7.36 -15.05
N HIS A 27 16.96 7.53 -14.20
CA HIS A 27 15.76 8.30 -14.63
C HIS A 27 14.86 8.85 -13.52
N LYS A 28 15.28 9.93 -12.85
CA LYS A 28 14.57 10.48 -11.68
C LYS A 28 13.21 11.14 -12.00
N LEU A 29 12.99 11.62 -13.23
CA LEU A 29 11.74 12.27 -13.65
C LEU A 29 10.62 11.25 -13.94
N ASN A 30 10.91 10.14 -14.64
CA ASN A 30 9.90 9.11 -14.91
C ASN A 30 9.52 8.31 -13.65
N MET A 31 10.33 8.33 -12.60
CA MET A 31 10.03 7.59 -11.37
C MET A 31 8.81 8.17 -10.62
N LEU A 32 8.63 9.49 -10.61
CA LEU A 32 7.43 10.10 -10.03
C LEU A 32 6.18 9.75 -10.87
N GLU A 33 6.33 9.75 -12.20
CA GLU A 33 5.28 9.31 -13.11
C GLU A 33 4.89 7.84 -12.89
N PHE A 34 5.87 6.99 -12.59
CA PHE A 34 5.62 5.59 -12.29
C PHE A 34 4.95 5.41 -10.92
N VAL A 35 5.38 6.18 -9.92
CA VAL A 35 4.83 6.14 -8.55
C VAL A 35 3.37 6.60 -8.51
N TRP A 36 2.98 7.67 -9.21
CA TRP A 36 1.58 8.08 -9.19
C TRP A 36 0.69 7.07 -9.95
N LYS A 37 1.16 6.51 -11.08
CA LYS A 37 0.44 5.45 -11.82
C LYS A 37 0.22 4.21 -10.97
N THR A 38 1.26 3.75 -10.26
CA THR A 38 1.17 2.59 -9.36
C THR A 38 0.32 2.90 -8.13
N SER A 39 0.40 4.10 -7.58
CA SER A 39 -0.47 4.57 -6.48
C SER A 39 -1.95 4.58 -6.89
N LEU A 40 -2.28 5.07 -8.09
CA LEU A 40 -3.63 5.00 -8.64
C LEU A 40 -4.11 3.56 -8.76
N LEU A 41 -3.29 2.66 -9.31
CA LEU A 41 -3.65 1.25 -9.44
C LEU A 41 -3.91 0.59 -8.07
N ILE A 42 -3.06 0.87 -7.08
CA ILE A 42 -3.25 0.40 -5.70
C ILE A 42 -4.55 0.94 -5.09
N LEU A 43 -4.86 2.22 -5.34
CA LEU A 43 -6.09 2.85 -4.85
C LEU A 43 -7.33 2.19 -5.47
N LEU A 44 -7.29 1.92 -6.78
CA LEU A 44 -8.36 1.22 -7.48
C LEU A 44 -8.56 -0.19 -6.90
N LEU A 45 -7.47 -0.95 -6.67
CA LEU A 45 -7.55 -2.30 -6.10
C LEU A 45 -8.12 -2.31 -4.68
N ASP A 46 -7.71 -1.35 -3.83
CA ASP A 46 -8.28 -1.22 -2.49
C ASP A 46 -9.76 -0.82 -2.52
N SER A 47 -10.17 -0.01 -3.51
CA SER A 47 -11.58 0.38 -3.73
C SER A 47 -12.41 -0.83 -4.18
N CYS A 48 -11.89 -1.60 -5.15
CA CYS A 48 -12.43 -2.86 -5.61
C CYS A 48 -12.62 -3.87 -4.47
N LYS A 49 -11.60 -4.04 -3.62
CA LYS A 49 -11.65 -4.91 -2.43
C LYS A 49 -12.71 -4.45 -1.44
N LEU A 50 -12.86 -3.15 -1.23
CA LEU A 50 -13.90 -2.59 -0.34
C LEU A 50 -15.31 -2.83 -0.89
N CYS A 51 -15.52 -2.63 -2.19
CA CYS A 51 -16.78 -2.95 -2.85
C CYS A 51 -17.15 -4.43 -2.68
N LEU A 52 -16.23 -5.36 -2.94
CA LEU A 52 -16.46 -6.80 -2.77
C LEU A 52 -16.87 -7.15 -1.34
N ARG A 53 -16.28 -6.49 -0.33
CA ARG A 53 -16.66 -6.69 1.08
C ARG A 53 -18.07 -6.18 1.39
N GLY A 54 -18.51 -5.13 0.69
CA GLY A 54 -19.82 -4.49 0.86
C GLY A 54 -20.98 -5.23 0.18
N VAL A 55 -20.71 -6.00 -0.90
CA VAL A 55 -21.72 -6.77 -1.63
C VAL A 55 -22.53 -7.73 -0.75
N GLY A 56 -21.97 -8.19 0.38
CA GLY A 56 -22.67 -9.07 1.32
C GLY A 56 -23.59 -8.38 2.34
N LYS A 57 -23.68 -7.04 2.38
CA LYS A 57 -24.33 -6.30 3.48
C LYS A 57 -25.41 -5.26 3.10
N ALA A 58 -25.56 -4.86 1.84
CA ALA A 58 -26.59 -3.87 1.50
C ALA A 58 -27.06 -4.01 0.05
N ASP A 59 -28.31 -3.57 -0.14
CA ASP A 59 -29.19 -3.72 -1.28
C ASP A 59 -28.55 -3.51 -2.65
N VAL A 60 -29.07 -4.26 -3.62
CA VAL A 60 -28.82 -4.12 -5.06
C VAL A 60 -28.96 -2.65 -5.45
N VAL A 61 -27.84 -1.94 -5.54
CA VAL A 61 -27.81 -0.54 -5.98
C VAL A 61 -28.34 -0.50 -7.41
N GLN A 62 -29.56 0.02 -7.56
CA GLN A 62 -30.20 0.18 -8.86
C GLN A 62 -29.49 1.32 -9.59
N TRP A 63 -28.82 0.98 -10.70
CA TRP A 63 -27.97 1.86 -11.48
C TRP A 63 -28.78 2.78 -12.39
N GLU A 64 -29.59 3.66 -11.83
CA GLU A 64 -30.50 4.48 -12.63
C GLU A 64 -29.79 5.68 -13.31
N SER A 65 -28.56 6.04 -12.89
CA SER A 65 -27.78 7.09 -13.58
C SER A 65 -26.27 6.99 -13.37
N LEU A 66 -25.51 7.43 -14.39
CA LEU A 66 -24.05 7.55 -14.36
C LEU A 66 -23.58 8.53 -13.27
N ALA A 67 -24.38 9.55 -12.97
CA ALA A 67 -24.09 10.52 -11.92
C ALA A 67 -24.10 9.90 -10.51
N LEU A 68 -25.09 9.04 -10.21
CA LEU A 68 -25.13 8.29 -8.95
C LEU A 68 -24.00 7.27 -8.85
N PHE A 69 -23.64 6.63 -9.97
CA PHE A 69 -22.46 5.76 -10.06
C PHE A 69 -21.17 6.52 -9.72
N LEU A 70 -20.91 7.64 -10.40
CA LEU A 70 -19.71 8.46 -10.17
C LEU A 70 -19.65 9.03 -8.76
N SER A 71 -20.78 9.46 -8.22
CA SER A 71 -20.87 9.96 -6.84
C SER A 71 -20.54 8.87 -5.82
N THR A 72 -21.10 7.67 -5.99
CA THR A 72 -20.85 6.52 -5.11
C THR A 72 -19.41 6.02 -5.23
N ALA A 73 -18.92 5.86 -6.46
CA ALA A 73 -17.54 5.50 -6.74
C ALA A 73 -16.56 6.53 -6.16
N GLY A 74 -16.87 7.82 -6.31
CA GLY A 74 -16.10 8.93 -5.76
C GLY A 74 -16.03 8.88 -4.23
N LYS A 75 -17.15 8.59 -3.54
CA LYS A 75 -17.17 8.40 -2.08
C LYS A 75 -16.30 7.23 -1.64
N VAL A 76 -16.38 6.08 -2.33
CA VAL A 76 -15.56 4.89 -2.03
C VAL A 76 -14.07 5.19 -2.23
N VAL A 77 -13.71 5.78 -3.38
CA VAL A 77 -12.35 6.17 -3.74
C VAL A 77 -11.80 7.19 -2.73
N ALA A 78 -12.58 8.20 -2.34
CA ALA A 78 -12.17 9.21 -1.36
C ALA A 78 -11.92 8.56 0.02
N LYS A 79 -12.83 7.69 0.48
CA LYS A 79 -12.69 6.95 1.74
C LYS A 79 -11.43 6.09 1.77
N VAL A 80 -11.20 5.32 0.71
CA VAL A 80 -10.01 4.46 0.59
C VAL A 80 -8.73 5.30 0.46
N GLY A 81 -8.78 6.38 -0.32
CA GLY A 81 -7.68 7.32 -0.48
C GLY A 81 -7.26 7.93 0.86
N LEU A 82 -8.19 8.43 1.66
CA LEU A 82 -7.91 9.01 2.97
C LEU A 82 -7.24 8.00 3.90
N VAL A 83 -7.79 6.79 3.99
CA VAL A 83 -7.22 5.71 4.82
C VAL A 83 -5.79 5.34 4.39
N ASN A 84 -5.51 5.30 3.09
CA ASN A 84 -4.15 5.05 2.58
C ASN A 84 -3.20 6.23 2.82
N MET A 85 -3.69 7.47 2.73
CA MET A 85 -2.89 8.65 3.06
C MET A 85 -2.47 8.67 4.53
N VAL A 86 -3.36 8.27 5.45
CA VAL A 86 -3.03 8.12 6.88
C VAL A 86 -1.93 7.09 7.07
N PHE A 87 -1.99 5.95 6.39
CA PHE A 87 -0.93 4.94 6.43
C PHE A 87 0.42 5.50 5.96
N LEU A 88 0.45 6.19 4.82
CA LEU A 88 1.68 6.78 4.30
C LEU A 88 2.23 7.86 5.22
N PHE A 89 1.37 8.76 5.69
CA PHE A 89 1.78 9.85 6.57
C PHE A 89 2.34 9.35 7.90
N THR A 90 1.71 8.34 8.50
CA THR A 90 2.17 7.75 9.77
C THR A 90 3.51 7.04 9.62
N VAL A 91 3.71 6.24 8.56
CA VAL A 91 5.01 5.61 8.29
C VAL A 91 6.08 6.67 8.06
N LEU A 92 5.81 7.68 7.23
CA LEU A 92 6.75 8.75 6.94
C LEU A 92 7.08 9.57 8.20
N ALA A 93 6.08 10.04 8.94
CA ALA A 93 6.27 10.80 10.17
C ALA A 93 7.08 10.01 11.20
N LEU A 94 6.78 8.73 11.40
CA LEU A 94 7.49 7.88 12.37
C LEU A 94 8.94 7.63 11.94
N THR A 95 9.19 7.47 10.64
CA THR A 95 10.58 7.35 10.12
C THR A 95 11.40 8.63 10.27
N HIS A 96 10.74 9.80 10.26
CA HIS A 96 11.39 11.10 10.46
C HIS A 96 11.56 11.51 11.93
N VAL A 97 10.62 11.10 12.81
CA VAL A 97 10.61 11.47 14.22
C VAL A 97 11.53 10.60 15.06
N LEU A 98 11.81 9.35 14.68
CA LEU A 98 12.78 8.53 15.42
C LEU A 98 14.21 8.83 14.93
N PRO A 99 15.04 9.56 15.71
CA PRO A 99 16.41 9.90 15.35
C PRO A 99 17.35 8.68 15.31
N ASN A 100 16.87 7.50 15.72
CA ASN A 100 17.67 6.29 15.96
C ASN A 100 17.49 5.20 14.89
N ILE A 101 16.78 5.50 13.78
CA ILE A 101 16.43 4.48 12.78
C ILE A 101 17.59 4.14 11.84
N GLY A 102 18.61 4.98 11.72
CA GLY A 102 19.84 4.61 11.00
C GLY A 102 20.53 5.79 10.33
N PRO A 103 21.73 5.56 9.75
CA PRO A 103 22.55 6.61 9.14
C PRO A 103 21.90 7.27 7.92
N TYR A 104 20.88 6.63 7.32
CA TYR A 104 20.13 7.13 6.16
C TYR A 104 18.74 7.70 6.51
N ALA A 105 18.49 8.06 7.77
CA ALA A 105 17.25 8.73 8.19
C ALA A 105 16.99 10.09 7.48
N LYS A 106 17.98 10.62 6.75
CA LYS A 106 17.85 11.77 5.84
C LYS A 106 17.51 11.38 4.39
N SER A 107 17.03 10.16 4.16
CA SER A 107 16.51 9.75 2.85
C SER A 107 15.40 10.70 2.42
N LYS A 108 15.28 10.96 1.12
CA LYS A 108 14.25 11.88 0.62
C LYS A 108 12.89 11.23 0.82
N TRP A 109 11.88 12.00 1.22
CA TRP A 109 10.50 11.53 1.36
C TRP A 109 9.98 10.81 0.10
N THR A 110 10.49 11.20 -1.08
CA THR A 110 10.20 10.55 -2.37
C THR A 110 10.68 9.11 -2.44
N ASP A 111 11.84 8.82 -1.85
CA ASP A 111 12.46 7.50 -1.89
C ASP A 111 11.71 6.56 -0.92
N LEU A 112 11.32 7.07 0.25
CA LEU A 112 10.45 6.35 1.19
C LEU A 112 9.06 6.08 0.60
N LEU A 113 8.46 7.07 -0.06
CA LEU A 113 7.16 6.91 -0.70
C LEU A 113 7.23 5.89 -1.84
N MET A 114 8.29 5.92 -2.65
CA MET A 114 8.56 4.91 -3.67
C MET A 114 8.73 3.52 -3.04
N ALA A 115 9.47 3.40 -1.95
CA ALA A 115 9.67 2.12 -1.27
C ALA A 115 8.33 1.49 -0.86
N VAL A 116 7.45 2.27 -0.22
CA VAL A 116 6.16 1.79 0.29
C VAL A 116 5.16 1.49 -0.83
N VAL A 117 5.11 2.34 -1.86
CA VAL A 117 4.21 2.14 -3.02
C VAL A 117 4.63 0.90 -3.81
N LEU A 118 5.92 0.74 -4.12
CA LEU A 118 6.42 -0.40 -4.90
C LEU A 118 6.35 -1.72 -4.11
N SER A 119 6.55 -1.69 -2.80
CA SER A 119 6.41 -2.88 -1.96
C SER A 119 4.96 -3.34 -1.76
N SER A 120 3.98 -2.50 -2.08
CA SER A 120 2.55 -2.85 -2.00
C SER A 120 2.03 -3.68 -3.20
N TYR A 121 2.91 -4.25 -4.03
CA TYR A 121 2.55 -5.00 -5.24
C TYR A 121 1.69 -6.24 -4.98
N PHE A 122 1.75 -6.85 -3.78
CA PHE A 122 0.89 -7.98 -3.42
C PHE A 122 -0.61 -7.63 -3.48
N LYS A 123 -0.99 -6.35 -3.46
CA LYS A 123 -2.39 -5.93 -3.69
C LYS A 123 -2.94 -6.35 -5.06
N MET A 124 -2.07 -6.63 -6.04
CA MET A 124 -2.48 -7.19 -7.34
C MET A 124 -3.21 -8.53 -7.19
N PHE A 125 -2.97 -9.29 -6.12
CA PHE A 125 -3.70 -10.54 -5.83
C PHE A 125 -5.20 -10.33 -5.53
N VAL A 126 -5.66 -9.09 -5.41
CA VAL A 126 -7.09 -8.79 -5.41
C VAL A 126 -7.73 -9.15 -6.75
N LEU A 127 -7.05 -8.99 -7.89
CA LEU A 127 -7.60 -9.34 -9.22
C LEU A 127 -8.01 -10.82 -9.34
N PRO A 128 -7.14 -11.80 -9.08
CA PRO A 128 -7.56 -13.21 -9.10
C PRO A 128 -8.61 -13.51 -8.03
N MET A 129 -8.60 -12.79 -6.89
CA MET A 129 -9.66 -12.90 -5.88
C MET A 129 -11.02 -12.41 -6.40
N MET A 130 -11.07 -11.42 -7.31
CA MET A 130 -12.33 -10.98 -7.94
C MET A 130 -12.86 -12.02 -8.93
N VAL A 131 -11.97 -12.75 -9.60
CA VAL A 131 -12.33 -13.74 -10.63
C VAL A 131 -12.75 -15.07 -10.01
N TRP A 132 -12.10 -15.49 -8.93
CA TRP A 132 -12.28 -16.83 -8.36
C TRP A 132 -13.43 -16.88 -7.33
N GLU A 133 -13.16 -16.79 -6.03
CA GLU A 133 -14.21 -16.59 -5.03
C GLU A 133 -13.68 -15.67 -3.95
N PHE A 134 -14.51 -14.71 -3.51
CA PHE A 134 -14.10 -13.78 -2.47
C PHE A 134 -14.12 -14.47 -1.10
N SER A 135 -12.94 -14.69 -0.51
CA SER A 135 -12.80 -15.16 0.87
C SER A 135 -12.15 -14.09 1.76
N PRO A 136 -12.77 -13.65 2.87
CA PRO A 136 -12.20 -12.63 3.74
C PRO A 136 -10.84 -13.05 4.33
N LEU A 137 -10.58 -14.35 4.46
CA LEU A 137 -9.29 -14.89 4.90
C LEU A 137 -8.19 -14.64 3.86
N MET A 138 -8.48 -14.83 2.56
CA MET A 138 -7.54 -14.52 1.48
C MET A 138 -7.22 -13.03 1.42
N ALA A 139 -8.22 -12.18 1.64
CA ALA A 139 -8.03 -10.74 1.77
C ALA A 139 -7.08 -10.38 2.94
N LEU A 140 -7.19 -11.07 4.08
CA LEU A 140 -6.30 -10.88 5.24
C LEU A 140 -4.88 -11.35 4.93
N ILE A 141 -4.70 -12.51 4.28
CA ILE A 141 -3.39 -13.03 3.89
C ILE A 141 -2.67 -12.02 2.98
N ILE A 142 -3.37 -11.46 1.99
CA ILE A 142 -2.82 -10.43 1.11
C ILE A 142 -2.38 -9.20 1.92
N ASP A 143 -3.19 -8.73 2.87
CA ASP A 143 -2.81 -7.59 3.71
C ASP A 143 -1.56 -7.87 4.55
N MET A 144 -1.43 -9.08 5.10
CA MET A 144 -0.24 -9.50 5.86
C MET A 144 1.01 -9.59 4.98
N LEU A 145 0.88 -10.12 3.75
CA LEU A 145 1.98 -10.15 2.77
C LEU A 145 2.44 -8.75 2.37
N VAL A 146 1.50 -7.83 2.16
CA VAL A 146 1.79 -6.40 1.88
C VAL A 146 2.54 -5.78 3.06
N LEU A 147 2.10 -6.00 4.30
CA LEU A 147 2.77 -5.45 5.49
C LEU A 147 4.19 -6.03 5.68
N SER A 148 4.37 -7.33 5.44
CA SER A 148 5.70 -7.97 5.44
C SER A 148 6.60 -7.35 4.37
N SER A 149 6.08 -7.17 3.15
CA SER A 149 6.80 -6.56 2.02
C SER A 149 7.23 -5.14 2.32
N ASN A 150 6.32 -4.33 2.86
CA ASN A 150 6.59 -2.96 3.25
C ASN A 150 7.66 -2.90 4.35
N THR A 151 7.67 -3.87 5.28
CA THR A 151 8.69 -3.96 6.34
C THR A 151 10.07 -4.25 5.77
N VAL A 152 10.20 -5.22 4.87
CA VAL A 152 11.48 -5.55 4.22
C VAL A 152 11.97 -4.39 3.36
N ALA A 153 11.07 -3.75 2.59
CA ALA A 153 11.42 -2.61 1.76
C ALA A 153 11.89 -1.41 2.59
N LEU A 154 11.16 -1.09 3.66
CA LEU A 154 11.51 0.00 4.55
C LEU A 154 12.85 -0.26 5.27
N LYS A 155 13.07 -1.51 5.71
CA LYS A 155 14.34 -1.95 6.29
C LYS A 155 15.51 -1.72 5.34
N VAL A 156 15.37 -2.12 4.07
CA VAL A 156 16.41 -1.97 3.05
C VAL A 156 16.65 -0.49 2.72
N MET A 157 15.58 0.30 2.61
CA MET A 157 15.68 1.73 2.28
C MET A 157 16.36 2.53 3.40
N LEU A 158 16.06 2.23 4.66
CA LEU A 158 16.61 2.94 5.82
C LEU A 158 17.90 2.30 6.37
N ASN A 159 18.31 1.14 5.84
CA ASN A 159 19.40 0.31 6.34
C ASN A 159 19.33 0.09 7.85
N THR A 160 18.15 -0.33 8.33
CA THR A 160 17.84 -0.46 9.76
C THR A 160 17.63 -1.92 10.19
N SER A 161 17.41 -2.13 11.49
CA SER A 161 17.04 -3.43 12.02
C SER A 161 15.58 -3.78 11.66
N THR A 162 15.30 -5.06 11.43
CA THR A 162 13.94 -5.56 11.14
C THR A 162 12.88 -5.10 12.16
N PRO A 163 13.11 -5.14 13.50
CA PRO A 163 12.06 -4.74 14.44
C PRO A 163 11.70 -3.26 14.32
N ILE A 164 12.65 -2.38 14.02
CA ILE A 164 12.40 -0.93 13.87
C ILE A 164 11.56 -0.64 12.62
N ALA A 165 11.88 -1.30 11.50
CA ALA A 165 11.05 -1.17 10.30
C ALA A 165 9.65 -1.76 10.52
N ALA A 166 9.56 -2.89 11.23
CA ALA A 166 8.30 -3.56 11.53
C ALA A 166 7.41 -2.70 12.43
N THR A 167 7.96 -2.06 13.46
CA THR A 167 7.19 -1.16 14.34
C THR A 167 6.63 0.03 13.58
N ALA A 168 7.41 0.59 12.64
CA ALA A 168 6.94 1.70 11.82
C ALA A 168 5.75 1.31 10.93
N ILE A 169 5.84 0.17 10.26
CA ILE A 169 4.76 -0.37 9.42
C ILE A 169 3.55 -0.80 10.25
N ALA A 170 3.77 -1.42 11.41
CA ALA A 170 2.70 -1.86 12.31
C ALA A 170 1.93 -0.68 12.90
N ALA A 171 2.63 0.38 13.33
CA ALA A 171 2.01 1.62 13.79
C ALA A 171 1.16 2.25 12.69
N GLY A 172 1.68 2.31 11.46
CA GLY A 172 0.90 2.80 10.32
C GLY A 172 -0.34 1.95 10.04
N ALA A 173 -0.23 0.62 10.10
CA ALA A 173 -1.35 -0.31 9.90
C ALA A 173 -2.41 -0.16 11.00
N PHE A 174 -1.98 0.06 12.24
CA PHE A 174 -2.87 0.33 13.37
C PHE A 174 -3.63 1.64 13.17
N CYS A 175 -2.94 2.74 12.87
CA CYS A 175 -3.57 4.02 12.56
C CYS A 175 -4.52 3.95 11.36
N ARG A 176 -4.15 3.20 10.31
CA ARG A 176 -5.02 2.93 9.15
C ARG A 176 -6.32 2.25 9.56
N THR A 177 -6.23 1.24 10.43
CA THR A 177 -7.40 0.47 10.90
C THR A 177 -8.29 1.32 11.79
N LEU A 178 -7.71 2.08 12.72
CA LEU A 178 -8.45 3.04 13.55
C LEU A 178 -9.17 4.09 12.70
N CYS A 179 -8.49 4.69 11.72
CA CYS A 179 -9.08 5.66 10.82
C CYS A 179 -10.25 5.07 10.02
N ARG A 180 -10.10 3.84 9.52
CA ARG A 180 -11.19 3.13 8.83
C ARG A 180 -12.41 2.95 9.75
N SER A 181 -12.20 2.47 10.98
CA SER A 181 -13.28 2.30 11.96
C SER A 181 -13.95 3.61 12.33
N LEU A 182 -13.20 4.72 12.43
CA LEU A 182 -13.78 6.05 12.69
C LEU A 182 -14.65 6.53 11.51
N ILE A 183 -14.21 6.32 10.27
CA ILE A 183 -15.01 6.69 9.09
C ILE A 183 -16.27 5.82 8.99
N ASP A 184 -16.19 4.53 9.33
CA ASP A 184 -17.35 3.63 9.38
C ASP A 184 -18.34 3.98 10.51
N LEU A 185 -17.89 4.68 11.56
CA LEU A 185 -18.75 5.12 12.67
C LEU A 185 -19.47 6.44 12.37
N VAL A 186 -18.82 7.34 11.63
CA VAL A 186 -19.32 8.70 11.36
C VAL A 186 -20.28 8.74 10.16
N LEU A 187 -20.19 7.75 9.26
CA LEU A 187 -20.79 7.78 7.92
C LEU A 187 -21.60 6.51 7.65
#